data_AF-A0A524MPE5-F1
#
_entry.id   AF-A0A524MPE5-F1
#
_cell.length_a   1.000
_cell.length_b   1.000
_cell.length_c   1.000
_cell.angle_alpha   90.00
_cell.angle_beta   90.00
_cell.angle_gamma   90.00
#
_symmetry.space_group_name_H-M   'P 1'
#
loop_
_entity.id
_entity.type
_entity.pdbx_description
1 polymer ?
#
loop_
_entity_poly.entity_id
_entity_poly.type
_entity_poly.pdbx_seq_one_letter_code
_entity_poly.pdbx_strand_id
1 'polypeptide(L)'
;MSTEVVLGDIAPTPVTPTAVAAHPLEYDRWSHVGAGPIDRSVLDTFIHGLPEGVLRAKGLVHLSEDPEHRYILQVVGHRGTLTPDPQWVHGEERETRLVVIAAPGALDHERLTASMWA
;
A
#
# COMPACT_ATOMS: atom_id res chain seq x y z
N MET A 1 8.18 -15.48 -32.66
CA MET A 1 6.78 -15.54 -32.18
C MET A 1 6.52 -14.24 -31.45
N SER A 2 5.91 -13.26 -32.12
CA SER A 2 5.55 -11.96 -31.56
C SER A 2 4.05 -11.95 -31.32
N THR A 3 3.63 -11.69 -30.09
CA THR A 3 2.22 -11.52 -29.76
C THR A 3 1.90 -10.03 -29.80
N GLU A 4 1.21 -9.62 -30.85
CA GLU A 4 0.67 -8.26 -30.99
C GLU A 4 -0.66 -8.19 -30.23
N VAL A 5 -0.80 -7.24 -29.31
CA VAL A 5 -2.05 -6.94 -28.63
C VAL A 5 -2.79 -5.89 -29.45
N VAL A 6 -3.88 -6.30 -30.10
CA VAL A 6 -4.79 -5.39 -30.81
C VAL A 6 -5.74 -4.76 -29.78
N LEU A 7 -5.59 -3.45 -29.53
CA LEU A 7 -6.60 -2.65 -28.83
C LEU A 7 -7.67 -2.23 -29.85
N GLY A 8 -8.93 -2.61 -29.62
CA GLY A 8 -10.03 -2.29 -30.52
C GLY A 8 -10.23 -0.78 -30.68
N ASP A 9 -10.28 -0.32 -31.94
CA ASP A 9 -10.68 1.03 -32.32
C ASP A 9 -12.20 1.15 -32.15
N ILE A 10 -12.63 1.69 -31.02
CA ILE A 10 -14.02 2.09 -30.80
C ILE A 10 -14.03 3.61 -30.94
N ALA A 11 -14.55 4.11 -32.06
CA ALA A 11 -14.81 5.53 -32.23
C ALA A 11 -15.62 6.04 -31.02
N PRO A 12 -15.18 7.09 -30.31
CA PRO A 12 -15.85 7.55 -29.11
C PRO A 12 -17.24 8.04 -29.50
N THR A 13 -18.27 7.34 -29.04
CA THR A 13 -19.62 7.90 -29.01
C THR A 13 -19.58 9.13 -28.10
N PRO A 14 -20.09 10.30 -28.50
CA PRO A 14 -20.11 11.46 -27.62
C PRO A 14 -21.04 11.15 -26.44
N VAL A 15 -20.46 10.69 -25.34
CA VAL A 15 -21.14 10.65 -24.06
C VAL A 15 -21.24 12.11 -23.63
N THR A 16 -22.45 12.66 -23.60
CA THR A 16 -22.69 13.90 -22.86
C THR A 16 -22.29 13.59 -21.42
N PRO A 17 -21.31 14.28 -20.82
CA PRO A 17 -21.03 14.07 -19.40
C PRO A 17 -22.31 14.46 -18.65
N THR A 18 -23.04 13.46 -18.17
CA THR A 18 -23.97 13.67 -17.07
C THR A 18 -23.14 14.32 -16.00
N ALA A 19 -23.55 15.50 -15.52
CA ALA A 19 -22.84 16.27 -14.52
C ALA A 19 -22.32 15.31 -13.45
N VAL A 20 -21.01 15.06 -13.48
CA VAL A 20 -20.37 14.20 -12.50
C VAL A 20 -20.54 14.98 -11.21
N ALA A 21 -21.38 14.49 -10.30
CA ALA A 21 -21.56 15.09 -8.99
C ALA A 21 -20.16 15.41 -8.46
N ALA A 22 -19.97 16.64 -7.96
CA ALA A 22 -18.69 17.12 -7.47
C ALA A 22 -17.98 16.03 -6.66
N HIS A 23 -16.73 15.72 -6.99
CA HIS A 23 -15.91 14.79 -6.22
C HIS A 23 -15.21 15.55 -5.08
N PRO A 24 -15.74 15.54 -3.85
CA PRO A 24 -14.87 15.60 -2.69
C PRO A 24 -15.22 14.45 -1.75
N LEU A 25 -14.86 13.23 -2.15
CA LEU A 25 -14.54 12.22 -1.14
C LEU A 25 -13.05 12.42 -0.84
N GLU A 26 -12.75 13.23 0.17
CA GLU A 26 -11.40 13.30 0.71
C GLU A 26 -11.08 11.95 1.36
N TYR A 27 -10.07 11.25 0.86
CA TYR A 27 -9.61 10.01 1.47
C TYR A 27 -8.82 10.31 2.72
N ASP A 28 -9.00 9.48 3.75
CA ASP A 28 -8.11 9.49 4.90
C ASP A 28 -6.82 8.77 4.53
N ARG A 29 -5.68 9.32 4.99
CA ARG A 29 -4.34 8.82 4.66
C ARG A 29 -3.47 8.81 5.89
N TRP A 30 -2.91 7.65 6.18
CA TRP A 30 -1.84 7.50 7.16
C TRP A 30 -0.55 7.08 6.45
N SER A 31 0.59 7.58 6.91
CA SER A 31 1.89 7.14 6.44
C SER A 31 2.88 7.01 7.56
N HIS A 32 3.77 6.05 7.41
CA HIS A 32 4.77 5.72 8.40
C HIS A 32 6.13 5.49 7.73
N VAL A 33 7.17 5.95 8.41
CA VAL A 33 8.57 5.69 8.10
C VAL A 33 9.24 5.24 9.39
N GLY A 34 9.88 4.07 9.35
CA GLY A 34 10.51 3.45 10.50
C GLY A 34 11.91 2.95 10.12
N ALA A 35 12.90 3.34 10.92
CA ALA A 35 14.26 2.85 10.77
C ALA A 35 14.41 1.45 11.38
N GLY A 36 15.23 0.61 10.74
CA GLY A 36 15.53 -0.74 11.22
C GLY A 36 14.56 -1.81 10.69
N PRO A 37 14.93 -3.09 10.87
CA PRO A 37 14.10 -4.20 10.43
C PRO A 37 12.90 -4.40 11.36
N ILE A 38 11.79 -4.89 10.79
CA ILE A 38 10.60 -5.29 11.53
C ILE A 38 10.40 -6.81 11.47
N ASP A 39 9.84 -7.37 12.55
CA ASP A 39 9.47 -8.77 12.56
C ASP A 39 8.23 -9.03 11.69
N ARG A 40 8.26 -10.15 10.97
CA ARG A 40 7.16 -10.53 10.07
C ARG A 40 5.81 -10.63 10.78
N SER A 41 5.81 -11.12 12.02
CA SER A 41 4.60 -11.23 12.85
C SER A 41 4.00 -9.88 13.21
N VAL A 42 4.82 -8.83 13.40
CA VAL A 42 4.35 -7.46 13.64
C VAL A 42 3.65 -6.92 12.40
N LEU A 43 4.26 -7.13 11.22
CA LEU A 43 3.64 -6.77 9.95
C LEU A 43 2.32 -7.49 9.71
N ASP A 44 2.27 -8.81 9.91
CA ASP A 44 1.03 -9.58 9.73
C ASP A 44 -0.06 -9.12 10.71
N THR A 45 0.30 -8.86 11.98
CA THR A 45 -0.64 -8.32 12.98
C THR A 45 -1.19 -6.96 12.55
N PHE A 46 -0.34 -6.08 12.03
CA PHE A 46 -0.77 -4.79 11.49
C PHE A 46 -1.75 -4.96 10.33
N ILE A 47 -1.43 -5.82 9.35
CA ILE A 47 -2.29 -6.07 8.18
C ILE A 47 -3.65 -6.62 8.61
N HIS A 48 -3.67 -7.59 9.52
CA HIS A 48 -4.89 -8.18 10.06
C HIS A 48 -5.69 -7.20 10.93
N GLY A 49 -5.01 -6.22 11.53
CA GLY A 49 -5.61 -5.16 12.33
C GLY A 49 -6.09 -3.95 11.54
N LEU A 50 -5.97 -3.92 10.21
CA LEU A 50 -6.47 -2.79 9.42
C LEU A 50 -8.00 -2.67 9.54
N PRO A 51 -8.55 -1.46 9.76
CA PRO A 51 -10.00 -1.28 9.86
C PRO A 51 -10.69 -1.52 8.52
N GLU A 52 -11.97 -1.90 8.56
CA GLU A 52 -12.77 -2.26 7.37
C GLU A 52 -12.84 -1.13 6.32
N GLY A 53 -12.76 0.13 6.74
CA GLY A 53 -12.74 1.29 5.85
C GLY A 53 -11.42 1.49 5.08
N VAL A 54 -10.40 0.66 5.31
CA VAL A 54 -9.15 0.68 4.53
C VAL A 54 -9.40 0.18 3.11
N LEU A 55 -9.07 1.03 2.16
CA LEU A 55 -9.19 0.72 0.74
C LEU A 55 -7.93 0.03 0.22
N ARG A 56 -6.76 0.52 0.67
CA ARG A 56 -5.45 0.00 0.26
C ARG A 56 -4.37 0.33 1.28
N ALA A 57 -3.43 -0.58 1.45
CA ALA A 57 -2.11 -0.27 2.02
C ALA A 57 -1.02 -0.66 1.02
N LYS A 58 0.09 0.07 1.01
CA LYS A 58 1.27 -0.28 0.22
C LYS A 58 2.52 0.19 0.91
N GLY A 59 3.65 -0.39 0.57
CA GLY A 59 4.90 0.09 1.12
C GLY A 59 6.12 -0.74 0.79
N LEU A 60 7.25 -0.20 1.21
CA LEU A 60 8.54 -0.87 1.30
C LEU A 60 8.67 -1.41 2.72
N VAL A 61 9.14 -2.64 2.88
CA VAL A 61 9.33 -3.29 4.18
C VAL A 61 10.76 -3.82 4.29
N HIS A 62 11.41 -3.50 5.40
CA HIS A 62 12.67 -4.07 5.83
C HIS A 62 12.38 -5.14 6.89
N LEU A 63 12.60 -6.43 6.57
CA LEU A 63 12.29 -7.53 7.48
C LEU A 63 13.52 -7.99 8.28
N SER A 64 13.32 -8.39 9.54
CA SER A 64 14.38 -8.94 10.40
C SER A 64 14.91 -10.28 9.91
N GLU A 65 14.06 -11.10 9.31
CA GLU A 65 14.42 -12.45 8.81
C GLU A 65 15.26 -12.41 7.53
N ASP A 66 15.21 -11.29 6.79
CA ASP A 66 15.94 -11.10 5.54
C ASP A 66 16.37 -9.63 5.38
N PRO A 67 17.35 -9.17 6.18
CA PRO A 67 17.73 -7.76 6.29
C PRO A 67 18.49 -7.23 5.07
N GLU A 68 18.95 -8.11 4.18
CA GLU A 68 19.67 -7.74 2.95
C GLU A 68 18.72 -7.42 1.79
N HIS A 69 17.46 -7.86 1.88
CA HIS A 69 16.43 -7.57 0.88
C HIS A 69 15.37 -6.61 1.39
N ARG A 70 14.76 -5.93 0.43
CA ARG A 70 13.54 -5.15 0.62
C ARG A 70 12.36 -5.94 0.10
N TYR A 71 11.21 -5.65 0.68
CA TYR A 71 9.96 -6.29 0.30
C TYR A 71 8.92 -5.23 -0.06
N ILE A 72 8.09 -5.51 -1.07
CA ILE A 72 6.96 -4.67 -1.43
C ILE A 72 5.69 -5.25 -0.81
N LEU A 73 5.05 -4.46 0.05
CA LEU A 73 3.73 -4.74 0.58
C LEU A 73 2.67 -4.17 -0.36
N GLN A 74 1.67 -5.00 -0.66
CA GLN A 74 0.43 -4.56 -1.30
C GLN A 74 -0.77 -5.19 -0.59
N VAL A 75 -1.66 -4.35 -0.06
CA VAL A 75 -2.89 -4.78 0.61
C VAL A 75 -4.08 -4.15 -0.07
N VAL A 76 -5.10 -4.95 -0.41
CA VAL A 76 -6.40 -4.47 -0.92
C VAL A 76 -7.50 -5.06 -0.03
N GLY A 77 -8.27 -4.19 0.63
CA GLY A 77 -9.13 -4.60 1.73
C GLY A 77 -8.33 -5.33 2.81
N HIS A 78 -8.64 -6.61 3.05
CA HIS A 78 -7.98 -7.45 4.06
C HIS A 78 -6.94 -8.45 3.49
N ARG A 79 -6.69 -8.44 2.18
CA ARG A 79 -5.75 -9.37 1.54
C ARG A 79 -4.43 -8.67 1.28
N GLY A 80 -3.37 -9.14 1.92
CA GLY A 80 -2.00 -8.66 1.74
C GLY A 80 -1.15 -9.63 0.92
N THR A 81 -0.32 -9.08 0.04
CA THR A 81 0.81 -9.76 -0.57
C THR A 81 2.09 -9.05 -0.16
N LEU A 82 3.12 -9.85 0.11
CA LEU A 82 4.48 -9.36 0.32
C LEU A 82 5.38 -10.05 -0.69
N THR A 83 6.03 -9.27 -1.54
CA THR A 83 6.91 -9.79 -2.59
C THR A 83 8.33 -9.29 -2.39
N PRO A 84 9.36 -10.15 -2.54
CA PRO A 84 10.74 -9.70 -2.57
C PRO A 84 10.95 -8.66 -3.68
N ASP A 85 11.74 -7.64 -3.38
CA ASP A 85 12.32 -6.67 -4.33
C ASP A 85 13.85 -6.88 -4.31
N PRO A 86 14.62 -6.39 -5.30
CA PRO A 86 16.07 -6.57 -5.30
C PRO A 86 16.70 -6.08 -4.00
N GLN A 87 17.83 -6.67 -3.61
CA GLN A 87 18.61 -6.31 -2.44
C GLN A 87 18.78 -4.79 -2.25
N TRP A 88 18.92 -4.37 -1.00
CA TRP A 88 19.28 -2.98 -0.68
C TRP A 88 20.57 -2.59 -1.39
N VAL A 89 20.62 -1.38 -1.93
CA VAL A 89 21.87 -0.85 -2.51
C VAL A 89 22.84 -0.53 -1.37
N HIS A 90 24.14 -0.74 -1.61
CA HIS A 90 25.16 -0.39 -0.61
C HIS A 90 25.09 1.10 -0.26
N GLY A 91 24.96 1.41 1.03
CA GLY A 91 24.80 2.78 1.54
C GLY A 91 23.38 3.34 1.50
N GLU A 92 22.39 2.56 1.03
CA GLU A 92 20.97 2.92 1.11
C GLU A 92 20.47 2.82 2.55
N GLU A 93 19.63 3.77 2.98
CA GLU A 93 18.95 3.70 4.26
C GLU A 93 17.91 2.58 4.23
N ARG A 94 18.10 1.57 5.10
CA ARG A 94 17.20 0.42 5.20
C ARG A 94 16.05 0.75 6.14
N GLU A 95 14.89 0.99 5.56
CA GLU A 95 13.71 1.42 6.29
C GLU A 95 12.42 0.82 5.77
N THR A 96 11.43 0.81 6.66
CA THR A 96 10.05 0.48 6.31
C THR A 96 9.30 1.77 6.02
N ARG A 97 8.64 1.85 4.86
CA ARG A 97 7.78 2.97 4.46
C ARG A 97 6.41 2.46 4.08
N LEU A 98 5.38 2.82 4.84
CA LEU A 98 4.01 2.40 4.58
C LEU A 98 3.11 3.60 4.29
N VAL A 99 2.13 3.38 3.43
CA VAL A 99 1.01 4.31 3.20
C VAL A 99 -0.29 3.50 3.23
N VAL A 100 -1.24 3.96 4.03
CA VAL A 100 -2.60 3.44 4.13
C VAL A 100 -3.56 4.51 3.62
N ILE A 101 -4.52 4.09 2.79
CA ILE A 101 -5.58 4.94 2.24
C ILE A 101 -6.92 4.32 2.62
N ALA A 102 -7.81 5.14 3.15
CA ALA A 102 -9.10 4.71 3.66
C ALA A 102 -10.23 5.70 3.36
N ALA A 103 -11.46 5.26 3.61
CA ALA A 103 -12.61 6.15 3.66
C ALA A 103 -12.41 7.24 4.73
N PRO A 104 -12.97 8.44 4.54
CA PRO A 104 -12.84 9.53 5.51
C PRO A 104 -13.23 9.09 6.93
N GLY A 105 -12.35 9.33 7.91
CA GLY A 105 -12.58 9.02 9.32
C GLY A 105 -12.48 7.54 9.70
N ALA A 106 -12.05 6.68 8.77
CA ALA A 106 -11.89 5.25 9.05
C ALA A 106 -10.58 4.87 9.75
N LEU A 107 -9.60 5.79 9.81
CA LEU A 107 -8.30 5.51 10.42
C LEU A 107 -8.24 6.04 11.85
N ASP A 108 -7.78 5.18 12.76
CA ASP A 108 -7.23 5.61 14.05
C ASP A 108 -5.70 5.72 13.89
N HIS A 109 -5.22 6.94 13.69
CA HIS A 109 -3.82 7.21 13.38
C HIS A 109 -2.87 6.87 14.53
N GLU A 110 -3.30 7.07 15.78
CA GLU A 110 -2.49 6.73 16.96
C GLU A 110 -2.36 5.22 17.09
N ARG A 111 -3.47 4.48 16.92
CA ARG A 111 -3.44 3.02 16.97
C ARG A 111 -2.59 2.42 15.87
N LEU A 112 -2.69 2.92 14.64
CA LEU A 112 -1.87 2.45 13.51
C LEU A 112 -0.37 2.68 13.79
N THR A 113 -0.04 3.84 14.33
CA THR A 113 1.33 4.19 14.72
C THR A 113 1.84 3.27 15.84
N ALA A 114 1.05 3.04 16.89
CA ALA A 114 1.41 2.17 17.99
C ALA A 114 1.64 0.71 17.55
N SER A 115 0.85 0.21 16.59
CA SER A 115 0.98 -1.17 16.09
C SER A 115 2.25 -1.45 15.27
N MET A 116 2.97 -0.41 14.83
CA MET A 116 4.27 -0.56 14.15
C MET A 116 5.47 -0.54 15.10
N TRP A 117 5.29 -0.09 16.35
CA TRP A 117 6.37 0.10 17.35
C TRP A 117 6.18 -0.72 18.63
N ALA A 118 5.24 -1.67 18.63
CA ALA A 118 5.05 -2.63 19.72
C ALA A 118 6.06 -3.77 19.62
#